data_AF-A0A3L6SJF9-F1
#
_entry.id   AF-A0A3L6SJF9-F1
#
_cell.length_a   1.000
_cell.length_b   1.000
_cell.length_c   1.000
_cell.angle_alpha   90.00
_cell.angle_beta   90.00
_cell.angle_gamma   90.00
#
_symmetry.space_group_name_H-M   'P 1'
#
loop_
_entity.id
_entity.type
_entity.pdbx_description
1 polymer ?
#
loop_
_entity_poly.entity_id
_entity_poly.type
_entity_poly.pdbx_seq_one_letter_code
_entity_poly.pdbx_strand_id
1 'polypeptide(L)'
;MANWSCHADPAQMRAVKEALHVAAVPSCELVCRDNEERRVFEFCKACVQQEKAGSLYVCGCPGTGKTLSINKVKESLVCWADEMGMETPDSLTINCTNLANTSEIFSKVLEYDVFEPLALEFCARKVAAATGDMRKALGVCRSAVEVLEARLQDSSDQDLGMVTFDHMDVALSKAFKSAVVDSILCLPQQQQMVLCALANTFQRCKKKATTLGELNKSYIEICRSTQVAAVGMLEFSNMCMILSDQGFMKLGQSKEDKLSRVTLQIDISDIGFAFKVRTKVFSLYKECGEKCTCDELYFPYTIPAKDS
;
A
#
# COMPACT_ATOMS: atom_id res chain seq x y z
N MET A 1 -8.36 14.62 68.20
CA MET A 1 -9.25 14.98 67.08
C MET A 1 -8.93 16.40 66.68
N ALA A 2 -8.19 16.60 65.59
CA ALA A 2 -7.90 17.94 65.09
C ALA A 2 -9.15 18.50 64.40
N ASN A 3 -9.60 19.67 64.83
CA ASN A 3 -10.70 20.39 64.20
C ASN A 3 -10.30 20.80 62.77
N TRP A 4 -10.94 20.22 61.76
CA TRP A 4 -10.93 20.76 60.39
C TRP A 4 -11.84 21.99 60.33
N SER A 5 -11.31 23.17 60.64
CA SER A 5 -11.97 24.44 60.32
C SER A 5 -11.82 24.72 58.82
N CYS A 6 -12.86 24.35 58.05
CA CYS A 6 -12.98 24.69 56.63
C CYS A 6 -13.29 26.17 56.44
N HIS A 7 -12.27 27.01 56.32
CA HIS A 7 -12.34 28.23 55.54
C HIS A 7 -11.58 27.99 54.23
N ALA A 8 -12.25 27.35 53.27
CA ALA A 8 -11.66 27.18 51.95
C ALA A 8 -11.68 28.55 51.24
N ASP A 9 -10.50 29.16 51.12
CA ASP A 9 -10.31 30.39 50.37
C ASP A 9 -10.82 30.19 48.92
N PRO A 10 -11.72 31.05 48.39
CA PRO A 10 -12.18 30.97 47.01
C PRO A 10 -11.05 30.94 45.98
N ALA A 11 -9.92 31.59 46.24
CA ALA A 11 -8.74 31.53 45.37
C ALA A 11 -8.06 30.16 45.43
N GLN A 12 -7.89 29.59 46.62
CA GLN A 12 -7.37 28.23 46.80
C GLN A 12 -8.30 27.19 46.13
N MET A 13 -9.62 27.34 46.26
CA MET A 13 -10.59 26.46 45.61
C MET A 13 -10.53 26.56 44.07
N ARG A 14 -10.29 27.76 43.53
CA ARG A 14 -10.09 27.97 42.09
C ARG A 14 -8.81 27.31 41.61
N ALA A 15 -7.69 27.51 42.33
CA ALA A 15 -6.41 26.87 42.00
C ALA A 15 -6.50 25.33 42.04
N VAL A 16 -7.21 24.76 43.02
CA VAL A 16 -7.45 23.31 43.10
C VAL A 16 -8.31 22.83 41.93
N LYS A 17 -9.36 23.56 41.55
CA LYS A 17 -10.19 23.23 40.38
C LYS A 17 -9.40 23.28 39.08
N GLU A 18 -8.50 24.24 38.93
CA GLU A 18 -7.60 24.35 37.78
C GLU A 18 -6.58 23.21 37.76
N ALA A 19 -5.97 22.87 38.90
CA ALA A 19 -5.00 21.78 39.01
C ALA A 19 -5.62 20.39 38.79
N LEU A 20 -6.88 20.19 39.17
CA LEU A 20 -7.63 18.93 38.97
C LEU A 20 -8.30 18.84 37.59
N HIS A 21 -8.18 19.86 36.75
CA HIS A 21 -8.78 19.84 35.43
C HIS A 21 -8.15 18.71 34.59
N VAL A 22 -8.97 17.96 33.86
CA VAL A 22 -8.51 16.77 33.09
C VAL A 22 -7.48 17.13 32.00
N ALA A 23 -7.50 18.38 31.53
CA ALA A 23 -6.50 18.90 30.58
C ALA A 23 -5.26 19.52 31.26
N ALA A 24 -5.23 19.62 32.60
CA ALA A 24 -4.05 20.06 33.30
C ALA A 24 -2.97 18.97 33.21
N VAL A 25 -1.89 19.29 32.52
CA VAL A 25 -0.71 18.44 32.49
C VAL A 25 0.04 18.68 33.81
N PRO A 26 0.22 17.64 34.65
CA PRO A 26 0.96 17.83 35.90
C PRO A 26 2.40 18.26 35.58
N SER A 27 2.87 19.31 36.26
CA SER A 27 4.26 19.76 36.20
C SER A 27 5.22 18.82 36.92
N CYS A 28 4.70 17.79 37.60
CA CYS A 28 5.49 16.76 38.28
C CYS A 28 5.53 15.45 37.49
N GLU A 29 6.50 14.60 37.85
CA GLU A 29 6.70 13.28 37.28
C GLU A 29 5.41 12.43 37.31
N LEU A 30 5.01 11.90 36.16
CA LEU A 30 3.90 10.95 36.02
C LEU A 30 4.08 9.72 36.92
N VAL A 31 3.48 9.77 38.10
CA VAL A 31 3.55 8.68 39.09
C VAL A 31 2.90 7.41 38.52
N CYS A 32 3.56 6.26 38.71
CA CYS A 32 3.11 4.92 38.32
C CYS A 32 3.28 4.52 36.85
N ARG A 33 4.05 5.26 36.03
CA ARG A 33 4.38 4.87 34.64
C ARG A 33 5.86 4.88 34.30
N ASP A 34 6.71 5.00 35.31
CA ASP A 34 8.16 5.17 35.15
C ASP A 34 8.82 3.99 34.42
N ASN A 35 8.29 2.77 34.60
CA ASN A 35 8.82 1.58 33.95
C ASN A 35 8.49 1.55 32.45
N GLU A 36 7.26 1.90 32.08
CA GLU A 36 6.84 2.03 30.70
C GLU A 36 7.58 3.16 29.99
N GLU A 37 7.64 4.34 30.61
CA GLU A 37 8.36 5.50 30.07
C GLU A 37 9.84 5.18 29.85
N ARG A 38 10.50 4.54 30.82
CA ARG A 38 11.90 4.12 30.70
C ARG A 38 12.11 3.14 29.54
N ARG A 39 11.21 2.18 29.32
CA ARG A 39 11.32 1.23 28.20
C ARG A 39 11.21 1.91 26.84
N VAL A 40 10.27 2.84 26.69
CA VAL A 40 10.10 3.62 25.45
C VAL A 40 11.33 4.51 25.24
N PHE A 41 11.79 5.19 26.29
CA PHE A 41 12.96 6.07 26.24
C PHE A 41 14.23 5.31 25.82
N GLU A 42 14.53 4.17 26.46
CA GLU A 42 15.70 3.35 26.11
C GLU A 42 15.62 2.80 24.68
N PHE A 43 14.42 2.45 24.20
CA PHE A 43 14.23 2.06 22.80
C PHE A 43 14.57 3.21 21.84
N CYS A 44 13.99 4.41 22.05
CA CYS A 44 14.25 5.58 21.22
C CYS A 44 15.73 5.98 21.26
N LYS A 45 16.32 6.02 22.45
CA LYS A 45 17.74 6.30 22.67
C LYS A 45 18.64 5.33 21.90
N ALA A 46 18.37 4.02 21.98
CA ALA A 46 19.14 3.03 21.25
C ALA A 46 19.03 3.20 19.72
N CYS A 47 17.85 3.55 19.20
CA CYS A 47 17.65 3.83 17.77
C CYS A 47 18.46 5.06 17.32
N VAL A 48 18.44 6.14 18.10
CA VAL A 48 19.20 7.37 17.80
C VAL A 48 20.70 7.11 17.86
N GLN A 49 21.21 6.46 18.91
CA GLN A 49 22.64 6.18 19.07
C GLN A 49 23.20 5.24 18.00
N GLN A 50 22.40 4.30 17.50
CA GLN A 50 22.82 3.34 16.49
C GLN A 50 22.54 3.81 15.06
N GLU A 51 21.94 4.99 14.88
CA GLU A 51 21.45 5.49 13.59
C GLU A 51 20.59 4.44 12.85
N LYS A 52 19.73 3.74 13.59
CA LYS A 52 18.88 2.68 13.05
C LYS A 52 17.40 3.02 13.19
N ALA A 53 16.68 2.76 12.10
CA ALA A 53 15.22 2.84 12.09
C ALA A 53 14.62 1.83 13.08
N GLY A 54 13.65 2.29 13.87
CA GLY A 54 12.88 1.47 14.81
C GLY A 54 11.38 1.73 14.66
N SER A 55 10.57 0.73 14.99
CA SER A 55 9.11 0.84 15.04
C SER A 55 8.61 0.33 16.38
N LEU A 56 7.79 1.12 17.06
CA LEU A 56 7.21 0.78 18.36
C LEU A 56 5.70 0.92 18.32
N TYR A 57 4.98 -0.09 18.81
CA TYR A 57 3.52 -0.05 18.94
C TYR A 57 3.13 -0.03 20.42
N VAL A 58 2.38 0.99 20.83
CA VAL A 58 1.94 1.20 22.21
C VAL A 58 0.43 1.09 22.28
N CYS A 59 -0.08 0.12 23.04
CA CYS A 59 -1.51 -0.17 23.14
C CYS A 59 -2.04 -0.06 24.58
N GLY A 60 -3.36 0.05 24.74
CA GLY A 60 -4.05 0.07 26.04
C GLY A 60 -5.40 0.80 25.98
N CYS A 61 -6.23 0.65 27.02
CA CYS A 61 -7.57 1.25 27.09
C CYS A 61 -7.54 2.80 26.97
N PRO A 62 -8.59 3.44 26.44
CA PRO A 62 -8.68 4.91 26.40
C PRO A 62 -8.60 5.51 27.81
N GLY A 63 -8.07 6.73 27.94
CA GLY A 63 -7.90 7.40 29.23
C GLY A 63 -6.71 6.91 30.08
N THR A 64 -5.96 5.90 29.63
CA THR A 64 -4.79 5.40 30.38
C THR A 64 -3.55 6.30 30.30
N GLY A 65 -3.59 7.48 29.66
CA GLY A 65 -2.45 8.40 29.63
C GLY A 65 -1.31 8.00 28.68
N LYS A 66 -1.56 7.14 27.69
CA LYS A 66 -0.53 6.74 26.69
C LYS A 66 0.10 7.93 25.97
N THR A 67 -0.73 8.81 25.39
CA THR A 67 -0.26 9.99 24.66
C THR A 67 0.56 10.92 25.56
N LEU A 68 0.14 11.07 26.82
CA LEU A 68 0.84 11.89 27.80
C LEU A 68 2.23 11.32 28.13
N SER A 69 2.36 10.00 28.36
CA SER A 69 3.64 9.35 28.56
C SER A 69 4.57 9.45 27.34
N ILE A 70 4.04 9.32 26.12
CA ILE A 70 4.84 9.47 24.89
C ILE A 70 5.36 10.90 24.70
N ASN A 71 4.53 11.91 24.98
CA ASN A 71 4.96 13.31 24.90
C ASN A 71 6.08 13.62 25.91
N LYS A 72 5.98 13.08 27.13
CA LYS A 72 7.04 13.23 28.14
C LYS A 72 8.33 12.53 27.72
N VAL A 73 8.26 11.31 27.17
CA VAL A 73 9.45 10.61 26.65
C VAL A 73 10.11 11.40 25.52
N LYS A 74 9.31 12.04 24.65
CA LYS A 74 9.81 12.95 23.61
C LYS A 74 10.58 14.13 24.22
N GLU A 75 10.00 14.83 25.21
CA GLU A 75 10.67 15.93 25.89
C GLU A 75 12.00 15.47 26.54
N SER A 76 11.99 14.34 27.24
CA SER A 76 13.19 13.75 27.82
C SER A 76 14.25 13.38 26.78
N LEU A 77 13.84 12.93 25.58
CA LEU A 77 14.75 12.56 24.50
C LEU A 77 15.45 13.79 23.91
N VAL A 78 14.74 14.90 23.76
CA VAL A 78 15.32 16.18 23.31
C VAL A 78 16.33 16.69 24.32
N CYS A 79 15.96 16.76 25.61
CA CYS A 79 16.87 17.18 26.67
C CYS A 79 18.14 16.30 26.72
N TRP A 80 17.98 14.98 26.59
CA TRP A 80 19.11 14.06 26.56
C TRP A 80 20.02 14.27 25.34
N ALA A 81 19.45 14.56 24.16
CA ALA A 81 20.23 14.84 22.95
C ALA A 81 21.02 16.15 23.09
N ASP A 82 20.41 17.19 23.65
CA ASP A 82 21.06 18.48 23.94
C ASP A 82 22.24 18.31 24.91
N GLU A 83 22.06 17.56 25.99
CA GLU A 83 23.12 17.28 26.98
C GLU A 83 24.31 16.53 26.38
N MET A 84 24.06 15.65 25.40
CA MET A 84 25.09 14.88 24.70
C MET A 84 25.74 15.66 23.54
N GLY A 85 25.26 16.86 23.23
CA GLY A 85 25.71 17.66 22.08
C GLY A 85 25.39 17.00 20.73
N MET A 86 24.34 16.18 20.68
CA MET A 86 23.87 15.53 19.46
C MET A 86 22.89 16.45 18.72
N GLU A 87 22.70 16.21 17.42
CA GLU A 87 21.63 16.87 16.69
C GLU A 87 20.28 16.46 17.28
N THR A 88 19.46 17.45 17.67
CA THR A 88 18.17 17.20 18.29
C THR A 88 17.27 16.41 17.36
N PRO A 89 16.67 15.29 17.80
CA PRO A 89 15.77 14.53 16.95
C PRO A 89 14.59 15.38 16.52
N ASP A 90 14.42 15.56 15.20
CA ASP A 90 13.20 16.17 14.69
C ASP A 90 12.00 15.26 14.99
N SER A 91 10.92 15.87 15.46
CA SER A 91 9.80 15.15 16.03
C SER A 91 8.48 15.68 15.47
N LEU A 92 7.84 14.83 14.67
CA LEU A 92 6.49 15.08 14.17
C LEU A 92 5.43 14.25 14.91
N THR A 93 4.35 14.89 15.37
CA THR A 93 3.22 14.22 16.02
C THR A 93 1.96 14.33 15.17
N ILE A 94 1.39 13.19 14.78
CA ILE A 94 0.20 13.14 13.91
C ILE A 94 -0.94 12.46 14.65
N ASN A 95 -2.03 13.20 14.86
CA ASN A 95 -3.27 12.62 15.38
C ASN A 95 -4.16 12.15 14.22
N CYS A 96 -4.22 10.83 14.02
CA CYS A 96 -5.02 10.22 12.96
C CYS A 96 -6.53 10.41 13.11
N THR A 97 -7.07 10.76 14.29
CA THR A 97 -8.52 11.01 14.43
C THR A 97 -8.97 12.37 13.89
N ASN A 98 -8.04 13.32 13.75
CA ASN A 98 -8.31 14.66 13.24
C ASN A 98 -8.10 14.78 11.73
N LEU A 99 -7.74 13.69 11.07
CA LEU A 99 -7.49 13.65 9.63
C LEU A 99 -8.68 12.97 8.98
N ALA A 100 -9.37 13.70 8.11
CA ALA A 100 -10.49 13.14 7.38
C ALA A 100 -10.00 12.12 6.34
N ASN A 101 -8.80 12.34 5.80
CA ASN A 101 -8.21 11.51 4.76
C ASN A 101 -6.77 11.11 5.08
N THR A 102 -6.42 9.89 4.69
CA THR A 102 -5.05 9.36 4.82
C THR A 102 -4.04 10.17 4.00
N SER A 103 -4.47 10.91 2.97
CA SER A 103 -3.63 11.85 2.20
C SER A 103 -3.05 12.99 3.04
N GLU A 104 -3.81 13.49 4.02
CA GLU A 104 -3.38 14.59 4.91
C GLU A 104 -2.22 14.19 5.83
N ILE A 105 -2.07 12.88 6.09
CA ILE A 105 -0.90 12.36 6.80
C ILE A 105 0.35 12.66 6.00
N PHE A 106 0.33 12.39 4.69
CA PHE A 106 1.49 12.63 3.83
C PHE A 106 1.82 14.11 3.72
N SER A 107 0.82 14.98 3.59
CA SER A 107 1.06 16.44 3.58
C SER A 107 1.70 16.92 4.89
N LYS A 108 1.31 16.36 6.04
CA LYS A 108 1.92 16.69 7.34
C LYS A 108 3.29 16.06 7.54
N VAL A 109 3.52 14.84 7.05
CA VAL A 109 4.82 14.14 7.15
C VAL A 109 5.86 14.80 6.27
N LEU A 110 5.46 15.19 5.06
CA LEU A 110 6.41 15.58 4.05
C LEU A 110 6.73 17.07 4.13
N GLU A 111 5.89 17.95 4.68
CA GLU A 111 6.07 19.42 4.75
C GLU A 111 6.41 20.14 3.42
N TYR A 112 6.60 19.39 2.34
CA TYR A 112 6.97 19.85 1.01
C TYR A 112 5.79 19.62 0.05
N ASP A 113 5.46 20.65 -0.73
CA ASP A 113 4.43 20.60 -1.78
C ASP A 113 4.99 19.97 -3.06
N VAL A 114 5.54 18.77 -2.92
CA VAL A 114 6.17 18.01 -4.02
C VAL A 114 5.18 17.05 -4.67
N PHE A 115 4.02 16.81 -4.06
CA PHE A 115 3.06 15.81 -4.53
C PHE A 115 1.70 16.41 -4.85
N GLU A 116 1.18 16.09 -6.03
CA GLU A 116 -0.19 16.45 -6.38
C GLU A 116 -1.17 15.81 -5.39
N PRO A 117 -2.17 16.55 -4.86
CA PRO A 117 -3.10 16.03 -3.87
C PRO A 117 -3.82 14.75 -4.31
N LEU A 118 -4.17 14.65 -5.60
CA LEU A 118 -4.80 13.47 -6.20
C LEU A 118 -3.87 12.25 -6.19
N ALA A 119 -2.57 12.45 -6.39
CA ALA A 119 -1.57 11.38 -6.34
C ALA A 119 -1.40 10.83 -4.91
N LEU A 120 -1.37 11.71 -3.91
CA LEU A 120 -1.33 11.31 -2.50
C LEU A 120 -2.59 10.56 -2.09
N GLU A 121 -3.77 11.05 -2.47
CA GLU A 121 -5.03 10.38 -2.18
C GLU A 121 -5.10 8.99 -2.83
N PHE A 122 -4.64 8.86 -4.07
CA PHE A 122 -4.55 7.59 -4.76
C PHE A 122 -3.64 6.59 -4.04
N CYS A 123 -2.44 7.01 -3.65
CA CYS A 123 -1.50 6.20 -2.87
C CYS A 123 -2.12 5.75 -1.55
N ALA A 124 -2.66 6.71 -0.79
CA ALA A 124 -3.23 6.50 0.51
C ALA A 124 -4.37 5.47 0.47
N ARG A 125 -5.28 5.62 -0.49
CA ARG A 125 -6.42 4.72 -0.68
C ARG A 125 -5.99 3.31 -1.11
N LYS A 126 -5.03 3.21 -2.03
CA LYS A 126 -4.51 1.92 -2.52
C LYS A 126 -3.79 1.16 -1.40
N VAL A 127 -2.93 1.84 -0.64
CA VAL A 127 -2.18 1.24 0.45
C VAL A 127 -3.10 0.84 1.59
N ALA A 128 -4.08 1.68 1.95
CA ALA A 128 -5.10 1.35 2.95
C ALA A 128 -5.91 0.10 2.56
N ALA A 129 -6.33 -0.01 1.29
CA ALA A 129 -7.08 -1.16 0.80
C ALA A 129 -6.24 -2.45 0.73
N ALA A 130 -4.94 -2.35 0.42
CA ALA A 130 -4.09 -3.52 0.22
C ALA A 130 -3.41 -4.02 1.51
N THR A 131 -2.87 -3.12 2.33
CA THR A 131 -2.04 -3.50 3.49
C THR A 131 -2.34 -2.71 4.77
N GLY A 132 -2.76 -1.45 4.65
CA GLY A 132 -2.89 -0.53 5.79
C GLY A 132 -1.56 -0.14 6.44
N ASP A 133 -0.39 -0.50 5.90
CA ASP A 133 0.92 -0.20 6.49
C ASP A 133 1.47 1.14 5.98
N MET A 134 1.62 2.10 6.89
CA MET A 134 2.16 3.43 6.59
C MET A 134 3.60 3.40 6.09
N ARG A 135 4.43 2.44 6.53
CA ARG A 135 5.81 2.32 6.05
C ARG A 135 5.85 1.99 4.57
N LYS A 136 4.94 1.11 4.14
CA LYS A 136 4.79 0.78 2.71
C LYS A 136 4.32 2.00 1.92
N ALA A 137 3.42 2.79 2.49
CA ALA A 137 2.93 4.02 1.90
C ALA A 137 4.05 5.07 1.71
N LEU A 138 4.88 5.29 2.73
CA LEU A 138 6.06 6.17 2.64
C LEU A 138 7.09 5.64 1.64
N GLY A 139 7.31 4.33 1.61
CA GLY A 139 8.17 3.69 0.61
C GLY A 139 7.68 3.90 -0.84
N VAL A 140 6.37 3.85 -1.06
CA VAL A 140 5.76 4.18 -2.36
C VAL A 140 6.01 5.64 -2.72
N CYS A 141 5.77 6.59 -1.79
CA CYS A 141 5.97 8.01 -2.04
C CYS A 141 7.43 8.31 -2.39
N ARG A 142 8.38 7.71 -1.67
CA ARG A 142 9.81 7.78 -2.01
C ARG A 142 10.09 7.24 -3.42
N SER A 143 9.56 6.06 -3.76
CA SER A 143 9.74 5.50 -5.10
C SER A 143 9.11 6.36 -6.19
N ALA A 144 8.05 7.12 -5.91
CA ALA A 144 7.44 8.03 -6.88
C ALA A 144 8.34 9.25 -7.16
N VAL A 145 9.05 9.74 -6.14
CA VAL A 145 10.08 10.77 -6.29
C VAL A 145 11.25 10.24 -7.12
N GLU A 146 11.72 9.02 -6.86
CA GLU A 146 12.78 8.40 -7.68
C GLU A 146 12.38 8.26 -9.17
N VAL A 147 11.10 7.98 -9.45
CA VAL A 147 10.58 7.92 -10.83
C VAL A 147 10.57 9.30 -11.48
N LEU A 148 10.22 10.33 -10.73
CA LEU A 148 10.26 11.72 -11.19
C LEU A 148 11.72 12.16 -11.46
N GLU A 149 12.63 11.90 -10.52
CA GLU A 149 14.06 12.22 -10.66
C GLU A 149 14.69 11.56 -11.90
N ALA A 150 14.36 10.29 -12.15
CA ALA A 150 14.84 9.58 -13.34
C ALA A 150 14.37 10.22 -14.65
N ARG A 151 13.17 10.81 -14.68
CA ARG A 151 12.67 11.53 -15.87
C ARG A 151 13.36 12.87 -16.07
N LEU A 152 13.63 13.59 -14.96
CA LEU A 152 14.34 14.87 -14.99
C LEU A 152 15.81 14.74 -15.44
N GLN A 153 16.45 13.58 -15.23
CA GLN A 153 17.80 13.34 -15.75
C GLN A 153 17.86 13.12 -17.27
N ASP A 154 16.79 12.61 -17.88
CA ASP A 154 16.71 12.35 -19.33
C ASP A 154 16.30 13.58 -20.15
N SER A 155 15.63 14.55 -19.54
CA SER A 155 15.17 15.78 -20.18
C SER A 155 15.86 17.01 -19.58
N SER A 156 16.61 17.77 -20.39
CA SER A 156 17.26 19.03 -20.01
C SER A 156 16.27 20.19 -19.77
N ASP A 157 15.05 19.91 -19.30
CA ASP A 157 14.03 20.91 -19.00
C ASP A 157 13.91 21.10 -17.49
N GLN A 158 14.08 22.36 -17.07
CA GLN A 158 14.01 22.82 -15.68
C GLN A 158 12.56 23.01 -15.21
N ASP A 159 11.65 22.09 -15.54
CA ASP A 159 10.32 22.16 -14.93
C ASP A 159 10.41 21.70 -13.48
N LEU A 160 9.93 22.54 -12.56
CA LEU A 160 9.73 22.22 -11.15
C LEU A 160 8.72 21.06 -11.07
N GLY A 161 9.25 19.85 -11.20
CA GLY A 161 8.46 18.65 -11.39
C GLY A 161 7.77 18.24 -10.11
N MET A 162 6.47 18.49 -10.04
CA MET A 162 5.62 17.89 -9.01
C MET A 162 5.43 16.39 -9.33
N VAL A 163 5.34 15.56 -8.29
CA VAL A 163 4.93 14.16 -8.41
C VAL A 163 3.44 14.13 -8.79
N THR A 164 3.18 13.91 -10.08
CA THR A 164 1.85 13.71 -10.63
C THR A 164 1.32 12.30 -10.39
N PHE A 165 0.05 12.10 -10.73
CA PHE A 165 -0.58 10.78 -10.70
C PHE A 165 0.22 9.68 -11.43
N ASP A 166 0.81 9.98 -12.59
CA ASP A 166 1.53 8.99 -13.39
C ASP A 166 2.79 8.46 -12.69
N HIS A 167 3.54 9.35 -12.03
CA HIS A 167 4.71 8.96 -11.23
C HIS A 167 4.30 8.03 -10.08
N MET A 168 3.18 8.34 -9.43
CA MET A 168 2.63 7.55 -8.35
C MET A 168 2.08 6.20 -8.82
N ASP A 169 1.41 6.12 -9.98
CA ASP A 169 0.91 4.87 -10.54
C ASP A 169 2.05 3.89 -10.84
N VAL A 170 3.17 4.39 -11.39
CA VAL A 170 4.37 3.58 -11.63
C VAL A 170 4.97 3.08 -10.32
N ALA A 171 5.07 3.94 -9.30
CA ALA A 171 5.61 3.57 -7.99
C ALA A 171 4.73 2.54 -7.25
N LEU A 172 3.41 2.73 -7.26
CA LEU A 172 2.44 1.79 -6.70
C LEU A 172 2.49 0.46 -7.45
N SER A 173 2.54 0.51 -8.78
CA SER A 173 2.69 -0.65 -9.63
C SER A 173 3.95 -1.44 -9.26
N LYS A 174 5.08 -0.77 -9.03
CA LYS A 174 6.33 -1.40 -8.58
C LYS A 174 6.22 -1.99 -7.16
N ALA A 175 5.60 -1.27 -6.22
CA ALA A 175 5.52 -1.66 -4.81
C ALA A 175 4.49 -2.78 -4.51
N PHE A 176 3.47 -2.91 -5.37
CA PHE A 176 2.44 -3.93 -5.28
C PHE A 176 2.60 -5.04 -6.33
N LYS A 177 3.67 -5.01 -7.13
CA LYS A 177 4.01 -6.08 -8.06
C LYS A 177 4.20 -7.39 -7.31
N SER A 178 3.33 -8.35 -7.59
CA SER A 178 3.47 -9.72 -7.11
C SER A 178 4.70 -10.37 -7.75
N ALA A 179 5.45 -11.18 -7.01
CA ALA A 179 6.59 -11.94 -7.55
C ALA A 179 6.17 -12.87 -8.71
N VAL A 180 4.89 -13.26 -8.75
CA VAL A 180 4.29 -14.04 -9.83
C VAL A 180 4.37 -13.30 -11.17
N VAL A 181 4.26 -11.96 -11.18
CA VAL A 181 4.33 -11.14 -12.41
C VAL A 181 5.66 -11.34 -13.12
N ASP A 182 6.78 -11.35 -12.38
CA ASP A 182 8.10 -11.56 -12.96
C ASP A 182 8.23 -12.96 -13.55
N SER A 183 7.70 -13.97 -12.86
CA SER A 183 7.64 -15.33 -13.37
C SER A 183 6.83 -15.41 -14.68
N ILE A 184 5.68 -14.73 -14.78
CA ILE A 184 4.86 -14.67 -16.00
C ILE A 184 5.65 -14.01 -17.16
N LEU A 185 6.37 -12.92 -16.89
CA LEU A 185 7.15 -12.20 -17.90
C LEU A 185 8.30 -13.04 -18.47
N CYS A 186 8.86 -13.94 -17.67
CA CYS A 186 9.91 -14.89 -18.08
C CYS A 186 9.42 -16.08 -18.90
N LEU A 187 8.10 -16.30 -18.99
CA LEU A 187 7.54 -17.42 -19.74
C LEU A 187 7.72 -17.24 -21.27
N PRO A 188 7.91 -18.35 -22.02
CA PRO A 188 7.81 -18.36 -23.48
C PRO A 188 6.51 -17.74 -24.00
N GLN A 189 6.57 -17.10 -25.17
CA GLN A 189 5.43 -16.39 -25.77
C GLN A 189 4.16 -17.26 -25.87
N GLN A 190 4.29 -18.53 -26.25
CA GLN A 190 3.15 -19.42 -26.36
C GLN A 190 2.50 -19.72 -24.99
N GLN A 191 3.29 -19.86 -23.92
CA GLN A 191 2.77 -20.06 -22.56
C GLN A 191 2.10 -18.79 -22.01
N GLN A 192 2.66 -17.61 -22.32
CA GLN A 192 2.04 -16.32 -22.03
C GLN A 192 0.66 -16.18 -22.71
N MET A 193 0.57 -16.62 -23.96
CA MET A 193 -0.68 -16.61 -24.75
C MET A 193 -1.74 -17.54 -24.16
N VAL A 194 -1.35 -18.71 -23.64
CA VAL A 194 -2.24 -19.62 -22.92
C VAL A 194 -2.80 -18.95 -21.65
N LEU A 195 -1.96 -18.30 -20.84
CA LEU A 195 -2.41 -17.58 -19.65
C LEU A 195 -3.35 -16.41 -20.01
N CYS A 196 -3.06 -15.68 -21.08
CA CYS A 196 -3.94 -14.63 -21.60
C CYS A 196 -5.31 -15.20 -22.04
N ALA A 197 -5.32 -16.32 -22.76
CA ALA A 197 -6.56 -17.00 -23.16
C ALA A 197 -7.39 -17.46 -21.96
N LEU A 198 -6.71 -17.95 -20.91
CA LEU A 198 -7.35 -18.40 -19.69
C LEU A 198 -7.97 -17.22 -18.93
N ALA A 199 -7.22 -16.13 -18.74
CA ALA A 199 -7.71 -14.92 -18.09
C ALA A 199 -8.95 -14.34 -18.81
N ASN A 200 -8.89 -14.24 -20.14
CA ASN A 200 -9.97 -13.69 -20.97
C ASN A 200 -11.24 -14.56 -20.88
N THR A 201 -11.07 -15.89 -20.83
CA THR A 201 -12.19 -16.85 -20.66
C THR A 201 -12.90 -16.67 -19.31
N PHE A 202 -12.13 -16.49 -18.23
CA PHE A 202 -12.67 -16.35 -16.88
C PHE A 202 -13.36 -15.00 -16.68
N GLN A 203 -12.81 -13.94 -17.29
CA GLN A 203 -13.37 -12.60 -17.25
C GLN A 203 -14.69 -12.49 -18.04
N ARG A 204 -14.75 -13.09 -19.24
CA ARG A 204 -15.97 -13.11 -20.07
C ARG A 204 -17.10 -13.93 -19.47
N CYS A 205 -16.78 -15.12 -18.93
CA CYS A 205 -17.82 -16.07 -18.53
C CYS A 205 -18.15 -16.06 -17.03
N LYS A 206 -17.43 -15.29 -16.19
CA LYS A 206 -17.50 -15.35 -14.72
C LYS A 206 -17.43 -16.78 -14.13
N LYS A 207 -16.87 -17.72 -14.90
CA LYS A 207 -16.72 -19.11 -14.49
C LYS A 207 -15.41 -19.27 -13.73
N LYS A 208 -15.44 -20.03 -12.63
CA LYS A 208 -14.23 -20.38 -11.84
C LYS A 208 -13.44 -21.56 -12.43
N ALA A 209 -13.93 -22.17 -13.50
CA ALA A 209 -13.29 -23.28 -14.17
C ALA A 209 -13.73 -23.36 -15.64
N THR A 210 -12.83 -23.84 -16.50
CA THR A 210 -13.11 -24.16 -17.90
C THR A 210 -12.56 -25.55 -18.21
N THR A 211 -12.70 -26.02 -19.45
CA THR A 211 -12.09 -27.26 -19.93
C THR A 211 -10.90 -26.96 -20.82
N LEU A 212 -9.96 -27.89 -20.93
CA LEU A 212 -8.79 -27.75 -21.81
C LEU A 212 -9.21 -27.52 -23.27
N GLY A 213 -10.30 -28.15 -23.71
CA GLY A 213 -10.85 -27.96 -25.06
C GLY A 213 -11.43 -26.57 -25.30
N GLU A 214 -12.15 -25.99 -24.34
CA GLU A 214 -12.63 -24.60 -24.40
C GLU A 214 -11.46 -23.62 -24.39
N LEU A 215 -10.47 -23.84 -23.51
CA LEU A 215 -9.27 -23.02 -23.45
C LEU A 215 -8.49 -23.04 -24.76
N ASN A 216 -8.33 -24.21 -25.39
CA ASN A 216 -7.64 -24.32 -26.67
C ASN A 216 -8.34 -23.54 -27.79
N LYS A 217 -9.69 -23.51 -27.80
CA LYS A 217 -10.45 -22.69 -28.76
C LYS A 217 -10.15 -21.19 -28.57
N SER A 218 -10.18 -20.73 -27.32
CA SER A 218 -9.85 -19.34 -26.96
C SER A 218 -8.39 -18.99 -27.33
N TYR A 219 -7.45 -19.89 -27.04
CA TYR A 219 -6.04 -19.75 -27.41
C TYR A 219 -5.84 -19.63 -28.93
N ILE A 220 -6.47 -20.50 -29.72
CA ILE A 220 -6.39 -20.44 -31.19
C ILE A 220 -6.95 -19.11 -31.72
N GLU A 221 -8.02 -18.60 -31.11
CA GLU A 221 -8.60 -17.30 -31.46
C GLU A 221 -7.60 -16.16 -31.21
N ILE A 222 -6.95 -16.13 -30.04
CA ILE A 222 -5.94 -15.12 -29.70
C ILE A 222 -4.69 -15.26 -30.59
N CYS A 223 -4.24 -16.47 -30.90
CA CYS A 223 -3.16 -16.72 -31.86
C CYS A 223 -3.48 -16.14 -33.25
N ARG A 224 -4.73 -16.30 -33.72
CA ARG A 224 -5.17 -15.72 -34.99
C ARG A 224 -5.15 -14.21 -34.96
N SER A 225 -5.65 -13.59 -33.88
CA SER A 225 -5.65 -12.13 -33.72
C SER A 225 -4.24 -11.54 -33.59
N THR A 226 -3.30 -12.29 -33.01
CA THR A 226 -1.90 -11.88 -32.83
C THR A 226 -1.00 -12.18 -34.03
N GLN A 227 -1.53 -12.82 -35.09
CA GLN A 227 -0.75 -13.33 -36.21
C GLN A 227 0.37 -14.30 -35.80
N VAL A 228 0.17 -15.05 -34.71
CA VAL A 228 1.08 -16.09 -34.25
C VAL A 228 0.53 -17.46 -34.66
N ALA A 229 1.39 -18.34 -35.18
CA ALA A 229 1.00 -19.70 -35.50
C ALA A 229 0.54 -20.44 -34.23
N ALA A 230 -0.69 -20.94 -34.26
CA ALA A 230 -1.24 -21.76 -33.18
C ALA A 230 -0.58 -23.14 -33.18
N VAL A 231 -0.29 -23.62 -31.98
CA VAL A 231 0.41 -24.87 -31.75
C VAL A 231 -0.61 -26.03 -31.73
N GLY A 232 -0.17 -27.26 -32.03
CA GLY A 232 -1.04 -28.44 -32.04
C GLY A 232 -1.60 -28.78 -30.65
N MET A 233 -2.70 -29.54 -30.59
CA MET A 233 -3.37 -29.85 -29.32
C MET A 233 -2.48 -30.61 -28.32
N LEU A 234 -1.58 -31.48 -28.80
CA LEU A 234 -0.65 -32.24 -27.94
C LEU A 234 0.36 -31.30 -27.27
N GLU A 235 1.01 -30.46 -28.07
CA GLU A 235 1.96 -29.45 -27.60
C GLU A 235 1.28 -28.41 -26.70
N PHE A 236 0.03 -28.03 -27.01
CA PHE A 236 -0.80 -27.19 -26.16
C PHE A 236 -1.09 -27.83 -24.80
N SER A 237 -1.42 -29.12 -24.76
CA SER A 237 -1.59 -29.87 -23.51
C SER A 237 -0.30 -29.88 -22.70
N ASN A 238 0.85 -30.11 -23.35
CA ASN A 238 2.17 -30.04 -22.71
C ASN A 238 2.48 -28.65 -22.13
N MET A 239 2.15 -27.57 -22.85
CA MET A 239 2.30 -26.21 -22.33
C MET A 239 1.42 -25.98 -21.09
N CYS A 240 0.19 -26.49 -21.08
CA CYS A 240 -0.69 -26.40 -19.92
C CYS A 240 -0.18 -27.22 -18.74
N MET A 241 0.43 -28.39 -18.97
CA MET A 241 1.06 -29.20 -17.93
C MET A 241 2.24 -28.45 -17.29
N ILE A 242 3.13 -27.87 -18.09
CA ILE A 242 4.26 -27.08 -17.59
C ILE A 242 3.77 -25.89 -16.75
N LEU A 243 2.73 -25.19 -17.22
CA LEU A 243 2.12 -24.09 -16.48
C LEU A 243 1.45 -24.56 -15.17
N SER A 244 0.94 -25.80 -15.16
CA SER A 244 0.38 -26.42 -13.96
C SER A 244 1.46 -26.80 -12.96
N ASP A 245 2.60 -27.33 -13.42
CA ASP A 245 3.74 -27.68 -12.57
C ASP A 245 4.40 -26.45 -11.94
N GLN A 246 4.38 -25.32 -12.66
CA GLN A 246 4.83 -24.01 -12.16
C GLN A 246 3.81 -23.33 -11.23
N GLY A 247 2.62 -23.91 -11.04
CA GLY A 247 1.60 -23.40 -10.12
C GLY A 247 0.76 -22.24 -10.64
N PHE A 248 0.81 -21.92 -11.94
CA PHE A 248 -0.05 -20.87 -12.52
C PHE A 248 -1.49 -21.32 -12.69
N MET A 249 -1.69 -22.60 -12.99
CA MET A 249 -2.99 -23.22 -13.16
C MET A 249 -3.03 -24.60 -12.53
N LYS A 250 -4.22 -25.19 -12.45
CA LYS A 250 -4.41 -26.57 -12.01
C LYS A 250 -5.20 -27.33 -13.07
N LEU A 251 -4.67 -28.47 -13.45
CA LEU A 251 -5.31 -29.44 -14.33
C LEU A 251 -5.97 -30.55 -13.50
N GLY A 252 -7.27 -30.77 -13.74
CA GLY A 252 -8.02 -31.88 -13.17
C GLY A 252 -7.85 -33.16 -13.98
N GLN A 253 -7.97 -34.32 -13.33
CA GLN A 253 -7.93 -35.62 -14.00
C GLN A 253 -9.23 -35.87 -14.78
N SER A 254 -9.09 -36.37 -16.01
CA SER A 254 -10.21 -36.76 -16.87
C SER A 254 -9.81 -37.96 -17.74
N LYS A 255 -10.81 -38.67 -18.28
CA LYS A 255 -10.60 -39.79 -19.22
C LYS A 255 -10.07 -39.32 -20.58
N GLU A 256 -10.41 -38.09 -20.96
CA GLU A 256 -9.90 -37.42 -22.16
C GLU A 256 -9.28 -36.08 -21.78
N ASP A 257 -8.08 -35.81 -22.28
CA ASP A 257 -7.34 -34.57 -22.01
C ASP A 257 -8.15 -33.32 -22.32
N LYS A 258 -8.96 -33.35 -23.38
CA LYS A 258 -9.79 -32.19 -23.79
C LYS A 258 -10.85 -31.82 -22.76
N LEU A 259 -11.31 -32.80 -21.98
CA LEU A 259 -12.33 -32.62 -20.94
C LEU A 259 -11.71 -32.32 -19.57
N SER A 260 -10.38 -32.34 -19.46
CA SER A 260 -9.67 -31.99 -18.23
C SER A 260 -10.03 -30.58 -17.79
N ARG A 261 -10.42 -30.46 -16.52
CA ARG A 261 -10.86 -29.21 -15.93
C ARG A 261 -9.65 -28.33 -15.63
N VAL A 262 -9.68 -27.08 -16.09
CA VAL A 262 -8.63 -26.08 -15.86
C VAL A 262 -9.15 -25.02 -14.88
N THR A 263 -8.37 -24.73 -13.85
CA THR A 263 -8.64 -23.62 -12.92
C THR A 263 -7.39 -22.77 -12.75
N LEU A 264 -7.55 -21.45 -12.71
CA LEU A 264 -6.47 -20.52 -12.44
C LEU A 264 -6.09 -20.55 -10.93
N GLN A 265 -4.80 -20.56 -10.62
CA GLN A 265 -4.30 -20.50 -9.24
C GLN A 265 -3.75 -19.11 -8.87
N ILE A 266 -3.50 -18.27 -9.87
CA ILE A 266 -3.02 -16.90 -9.72
C ILE A 266 -4.16 -15.91 -9.91
N ASP A 267 -4.00 -14.69 -9.40
CA ASP A 267 -5.01 -13.65 -9.58
C ASP A 267 -5.00 -13.10 -11.02
N ILE A 268 -6.19 -12.87 -11.56
CA ILE A 268 -6.37 -12.31 -12.92
C ILE A 268 -5.71 -10.93 -13.02
N SER A 269 -5.67 -10.16 -11.92
CA SER A 269 -4.99 -8.87 -11.86
C SER A 269 -3.49 -8.98 -12.09
N ASP A 270 -2.83 -10.04 -11.62
CA ASP A 270 -1.39 -10.26 -11.83
C ASP A 270 -1.08 -10.55 -13.30
N ILE A 271 -1.97 -11.28 -13.97
CA ILE A 271 -1.89 -11.55 -15.41
C ILE A 271 -2.07 -10.25 -16.20
N GLY A 272 -3.09 -9.46 -15.85
CA GLY A 272 -3.34 -8.16 -16.48
C GLY A 272 -2.16 -7.19 -16.27
N PHE A 273 -1.59 -7.18 -15.07
CA PHE A 273 -0.43 -6.36 -14.74
C PHE A 273 0.82 -6.78 -15.52
N ALA A 274 1.09 -8.08 -15.65
CA ALA A 274 2.21 -8.60 -16.44
C ALA A 274 2.10 -8.18 -17.92
N PHE A 275 0.90 -8.27 -18.50
CA PHE A 275 0.71 -7.96 -19.93
C PHE A 275 0.53 -6.47 -20.22
N LYS A 276 0.22 -5.62 -19.22
CA LYS A 276 0.26 -4.14 -19.34
C LYS A 276 1.65 -3.61 -19.73
N VAL A 277 2.71 -4.34 -19.36
CA VAL A 277 4.12 -3.94 -19.60
C VAL A 277 4.60 -4.29 -21.03
N ARG A 278 3.92 -5.19 -21.77
CA ARG A 278 4.30 -5.57 -23.15
C ARG A 278 3.31 -5.02 -24.19
N THR A 279 3.75 -4.01 -24.93
CA THR A 279 2.98 -3.20 -25.90
C THR A 279 2.24 -4.00 -26.99
N LYS A 280 2.69 -5.21 -27.35
CA LYS A 280 2.03 -6.05 -28.39
C LYS A 280 0.89 -6.93 -27.88
N VAL A 281 0.94 -7.38 -26.62
CA VAL A 281 -0.14 -8.20 -26.02
C VAL A 281 -1.22 -7.30 -25.42
N PHE A 282 -0.82 -6.11 -24.96
CA PHE A 282 -1.69 -5.10 -24.37
C PHE A 282 -2.79 -4.59 -25.33
N SER A 283 -2.47 -4.39 -26.62
CA SER A 283 -3.47 -4.01 -27.64
C SER A 283 -4.66 -4.98 -27.69
N LEU A 284 -4.43 -6.27 -27.42
CA LEU A 284 -5.46 -7.31 -27.51
C LEU A 284 -6.28 -7.46 -26.24
N TYR A 285 -5.68 -7.20 -25.07
CA TYR A 285 -6.44 -7.12 -23.83
C TYR A 285 -7.47 -5.98 -23.90
N LYS A 286 -7.12 -4.88 -24.59
CA LYS A 286 -7.99 -3.72 -24.81
C LYS A 286 -8.99 -3.91 -25.97
N GLU A 287 -8.58 -4.38 -27.14
CA GLU A 287 -9.49 -4.62 -28.30
C GLU A 287 -10.56 -5.69 -28.01
N CYS A 288 -10.25 -6.70 -27.17
CA CYS A 288 -11.25 -7.65 -26.70
C CYS A 288 -12.18 -7.08 -25.61
N GLY A 289 -11.77 -6.03 -24.90
CA GLY A 289 -12.56 -5.30 -23.93
C GLY A 289 -13.52 -4.30 -24.56
N GLU A 290 -13.14 -3.65 -25.66
CA GLU A 290 -13.94 -2.60 -26.33
C GLU A 290 -15.21 -3.11 -27.03
N LYS A 291 -15.34 -4.41 -27.30
CA LYS A 291 -16.62 -5.04 -27.74
C LYS A 291 -17.55 -5.42 -26.59
N CYS A 292 -17.12 -5.20 -25.35
CA CYS A 292 -17.94 -5.29 -24.17
C CYS A 292 -18.14 -3.86 -23.65
N THR A 293 -19.37 -3.46 -23.34
CA THR A 293 -19.68 -2.23 -22.60
C THR A 293 -19.23 -2.35 -21.15
N CYS A 294 -17.94 -2.59 -20.94
CA CYS A 294 -17.30 -2.78 -19.65
C CYS A 294 -16.05 -1.90 -19.58
N ASP A 295 -16.24 -0.59 -19.71
CA ASP A 295 -15.35 0.45 -19.17
C ASP A 295 -15.34 0.45 -17.61
N GLU A 296 -15.54 -0.70 -16.96
CA GLU A 296 -15.64 -0.83 -15.49
C GLU A 296 -14.48 -1.66 -14.90
N LEU A 297 -13.26 -1.47 -15.40
CA LEU A 297 -12.06 -1.84 -14.64
C LEU A 297 -11.03 -0.70 -14.51
N TYR A 298 -11.41 0.52 -14.90
CA TYR A 298 -11.00 1.68 -14.10
C TYR A 298 -11.84 1.63 -12.83
N PHE A 299 -11.19 1.67 -11.66
CA PHE A 299 -11.86 1.81 -10.37
C PHE A 299 -13.00 2.86 -10.48
N PRO A 300 -14.21 2.58 -9.97
CA PRO A 300 -15.23 3.62 -9.90
C PRO A 300 -14.79 4.61 -8.82
N TYR A 301 -14.08 5.66 -9.24
CA TYR A 301 -13.90 6.87 -8.45
C TYR A 301 -14.67 7.99 -9.13
N THR A 302 -15.99 7.87 -9.12
CA THR A 302 -16.86 9.03 -9.20
C THR A 302 -16.63 9.86 -7.94
N ILE A 303 -15.87 10.94 -8.09
CA ILE A 303 -15.89 12.06 -7.14
C ILE A 303 -17.32 12.61 -7.21
N PRO A 304 -18.11 12.65 -6.11
CA PRO A 304 -19.32 13.43 -6.13
C PRO A 304 -18.90 14.88 -6.39
N ALA A 305 -19.34 15.42 -7.52
CA ALA A 305 -19.21 16.84 -7.80
C ALA A 305 -19.76 17.59 -6.58
N LYS A 306 -18.90 18.38 -5.94
CA LYS A 306 -19.38 19.39 -5.00
C LYS A 306 -20.17 20.39 -5.81
N ASP A 307 -21.49 20.28 -5.74
CA ASP A 307 -22.37 21.38 -6.09
C ASP A 307 -21.96 22.59 -5.24
N SER A 308 -21.75 23.69 -5.97
CA SER A 308 -21.47 25.05 -5.51
C SER A 308 -22.37 25.54 -4.39
#